data_AF-A0A6M1XNX8-F1
#
_entry.id   AF-A0A6M1XNX8-F1
#
_cell.length_a   1.000
_cell.length_b   1.000
_cell.length_c   1.000
_cell.angle_alpha   90.00
_cell.angle_beta   90.00
_cell.angle_gamma   90.00
#
_symmetry.space_group_name_H-M   'P 1'
#
loop_
_entity.id
_entity.type
_entity.pdbx_description
1 polymer ?
#
loop_
_entity_poly.entity_id
_entity_poly.type
_entity_poly.pdbx_seq_one_letter_code
_entity_poly.pdbx_strand_id
1 'polypeptide(L)'
;LEQAKYQGAHHQFIASALATKACHEIIKGSQVGCMISYQLLVPYSCDPDDIQKTIEQQRTSLFFSDVQARGYYPAYTQRMFEEKGVNLKIEVGDEEILAAYPVDFVSFSYYMSSA
;
A
#
# COMPACT_ATOMS: atom_id res chain seq x y z
N LEU A 1 4.15 -16.58 8.11
CA LEU A 1 2.89 -15.95 7.64
C LEU A 1 3.15 -14.68 6.83
N GLU A 2 4.10 -13.81 7.25
CA GLU A 2 4.43 -12.57 6.53
C GLU A 2 4.66 -12.77 5.02
N GLN A 3 5.46 -13.76 4.61
CA GLN A 3 5.68 -14.07 3.18
C GLN A 3 4.36 -14.26 2.41
N ALA A 4 3.44 -15.09 2.91
CA ALA A 4 2.18 -15.37 2.24
C ALA A 4 1.27 -14.13 2.21
N LYS A 5 1.26 -13.33 3.29
CA LYS A 5 0.51 -12.08 3.39
C LYS A 5 0.96 -11.07 2.33
N TYR A 6 2.26 -10.80 2.23
CA TYR A 6 2.77 -9.81 1.28
C TYR A 6 2.77 -10.31 -0.16
N GLN A 7 2.99 -11.60 -0.40
CA GLN A 7 2.80 -12.17 -1.74
C GLN A 7 1.33 -12.09 -2.17
N GLY A 8 0.40 -12.40 -1.27
CA GLY A 8 -1.03 -12.24 -1.53
C GLY A 8 -1.41 -10.79 -1.82
N ALA A 9 -0.87 -9.84 -1.05
CA ALA A 9 -1.08 -8.42 -1.27
C ALA A 9 -0.54 -7.96 -2.64
N HIS A 10 0.64 -8.45 -3.05
CA HIS A 10 1.19 -8.16 -4.38
C HIS A 10 0.24 -8.61 -5.50
N HIS A 11 -0.27 -9.84 -5.46
CA HIS A 11 -1.25 -10.30 -6.44
C HIS A 11 -2.52 -9.43 -6.44
N GLN A 12 -2.96 -8.98 -5.26
CA GLN A 12 -4.11 -8.07 -5.14
C GLN A 12 -3.83 -6.69 -5.76
N PHE A 13 -2.60 -6.17 -5.64
CA PHE A 13 -2.22 -4.90 -6.26
C PHE A 13 -2.24 -5.00 -7.79
N ILE A 14 -1.69 -6.08 -8.36
CA ILE A 14 -1.74 -6.33 -9.81
C ILE A 14 -3.19 -6.48 -10.28
N ALA A 15 -4.01 -7.23 -9.56
CA ALA A 15 -5.43 -7.37 -9.87
C ALA A 15 -6.18 -6.04 -9.80
N SER A 16 -5.87 -5.18 -8.82
CA SER A 16 -6.45 -3.84 -8.68
C SER A 16 -6.07 -2.91 -9.84
N ALA A 17 -4.81 -2.91 -10.25
CA ALA A 17 -4.33 -2.14 -11.40
C ALA A 17 -5.01 -2.60 -12.71
N LEU A 18 -5.10 -3.91 -12.93
CA LEU A 18 -5.79 -4.47 -14.10
C LEU A 18 -7.30 -4.18 -14.09
N ALA A 19 -7.94 -4.20 -12.92
CA ALA A 19 -9.35 -3.81 -12.78
C ALA A 19 -9.57 -2.32 -13.06
N THR A 20 -8.63 -1.47 -12.64
CA THR A 20 -8.63 -0.03 -12.92
C THR A 20 -8.55 0.22 -14.42
N LYS A 21 -7.58 -0.42 -15.10
CA LYS A 21 -7.48 -0.43 -16.57
C LYS A 21 -8.81 -0.77 -17.23
N ALA A 22 -9.37 -1.92 -16.86
CA ALA A 22 -10.61 -2.41 -17.46
C ALA A 22 -11.79 -1.45 -17.22
N CYS A 23 -11.92 -0.88 -16.03
CA CYS A 23 -12.96 0.11 -15.75
C CYS A 23 -12.83 1.36 -16.62
N HIS A 24 -11.63 1.90 -16.78
CA HIS A 24 -11.39 3.08 -17.61
C HIS A 24 -11.66 2.81 -19.10
N GLU A 25 -11.36 1.60 -19.59
CA GLU A 25 -11.64 1.18 -20.97
C GLU A 25 -13.14 0.97 -21.23
N ILE A 26 -13.87 0.38 -20.27
CA ILE A 26 -15.29 0.05 -20.41
C ILE A 26 -16.18 1.27 -20.16
N ILE A 27 -15.87 2.06 -19.13
CA ILE A 27 -16.68 3.18 -18.66
C ILE A 27 -15.84 4.46 -18.71
N LYS A 28 -16.02 5.22 -19.79
CA LYS A 28 -15.31 6.48 -20.00
C LYS A 28 -15.60 7.47 -18.87
N GLY A 29 -14.55 7.98 -18.23
CA GLY A 29 -14.66 8.92 -17.10
C GLY A 29 -14.99 8.26 -15.76
N SER A 30 -14.92 6.92 -15.66
CA SER A 30 -14.98 6.23 -14.37
C SER A 30 -13.80 6.63 -13.48
N GLN A 31 -14.03 6.54 -12.16
CA GLN A 31 -12.99 6.67 -11.15
C GLN A 31 -12.98 5.41 -10.30
N VAL A 32 -11.80 4.82 -10.10
CA VAL A 32 -11.59 3.61 -9.32
C VAL A 32 -10.69 3.95 -8.14
N GLY A 33 -11.15 3.63 -6.93
CA GLY A 33 -10.41 3.89 -5.71
C GLY A 33 -9.96 2.61 -5.01
N CYS A 34 -8.93 2.73 -4.19
CA CYS A 34 -8.64 1.71 -3.18
C CYS A 34 -9.40 2.02 -1.88
N MET A 35 -9.53 1.02 -1.01
CA MET A 35 -10.12 1.17 0.32
C MET A 35 -9.15 0.66 1.37
N ILE A 36 -8.84 1.49 2.36
CA ILE A 36 -8.00 1.11 3.50
C ILE A 36 -8.74 1.28 4.83
N SER A 37 -8.40 0.43 5.79
CA SER A 37 -8.67 0.72 7.20
C SER A 37 -7.62 1.71 7.69
N TYR A 38 -7.97 2.99 7.76
CA TYR A 38 -7.03 4.02 8.19
C TYR A 38 -7.10 4.23 9.70
N GLN A 39 -5.92 4.22 10.32
CA GLN A 39 -5.73 4.57 11.72
C GLN A 39 -4.62 5.62 11.77
N LEU A 40 -4.93 6.75 12.38
CA LEU A 40 -3.94 7.79 12.65
C LEU A 40 -3.14 7.39 13.89
N LEU A 41 -1.84 7.17 13.71
CA LEU A 41 -0.93 6.90 14.82
C LEU A 41 -0.32 8.21 15.32
N VAL A 42 -0.44 8.46 16.62
CA VAL A 42 0.19 9.60 17.30
C VAL A 42 1.29 9.09 18.23
N PRO A 43 2.39 9.83 18.43
CA PRO A 43 3.42 9.38 19.35
C PRO A 43 2.93 9.51 20.80
N TYR A 44 3.34 8.57 21.65
CA TYR A 44 3.02 8.59 23.07
C TYR A 44 3.60 9.81 23.79
N SER A 45 4.82 10.22 23.41
CA SER A 45 5.52 11.36 23.99
C SER A 45 6.33 12.15 22.94
N CYS A 46 7.02 13.21 23.37
CA CYS A 46 7.96 13.95 22.54
C CYS A 46 9.37 13.32 22.48
N ASP A 47 9.55 12.14 23.07
CA ASP A 47 10.79 11.38 22.93
C ASP A 47 11.05 11.09 21.43
N PRO A 48 12.22 11.42 20.89
CA PRO A 48 12.58 11.12 19.51
C PRO A 48 12.38 9.65 19.12
N ASP A 49 12.58 8.71 20.05
CA ASP A 49 12.38 7.28 19.78
C ASP A 49 10.91 6.92 19.64
N ASP A 50 10.02 7.57 20.39
CA ASP A 50 8.56 7.38 20.25
C ASP A 50 8.09 7.94 18.90
N ILE A 51 8.58 9.12 18.51
CA ILE A 51 8.27 9.73 17.20
C ILE A 51 8.70 8.81 16.06
N GLN A 52 9.93 8.28 16.12
CA GLN A 52 10.47 7.42 15.07
C GLN A 52 9.66 6.11 14.95
N LYS A 53 9.30 5.48 16.07
CA LYS A 53 8.46 4.26 16.08
C LYS A 53 7.10 4.52 15.46
N THR A 54 6.44 5.63 15.79
CA THR A 54 5.15 6.00 15.20
C THR A 54 5.25 6.15 13.68
N ILE A 55 6.32 6.78 13.16
CA ILE A 55 6.55 6.92 11.71
C ILE A 55 6.73 5.56 11.04
N GLU A 56 7.50 4.65 11.63
CA GLU A 56 7.74 3.31 11.08
C GLU A 56 6.46 2.45 11.04
N GLN A 57 5.66 2.52 12.11
CA GLN A 57 4.35 1.86 12.14
C GLN A 57 3.39 2.45 11.11
N GLN A 58 3.36 3.77 10.97
CA GLN A 58 2.51 4.45 10.00
C GLN A 58 2.90 4.07 8.56
N ARG A 59 4.19 3.96 8.24
CA ARG A 59 4.68 3.46 6.94
C ARG A 59 4.22 2.02 6.69
N THR A 60 4.32 1.16 7.68
CA THR A 60 3.88 -0.25 7.56
C THR A 60 2.37 -0.34 7.30
N SER A 61 1.58 0.54 7.91
CA SER A 61 0.13 0.63 7.69
C SER A 61 -0.20 1.18 6.28
N LEU A 62 0.43 2.27 5.88
CA LEU A 62 0.19 2.95 4.60
C LEU A 62 0.76 2.23 3.38
N PHE A 63 1.64 1.25 3.59
CA PHE A 63 2.25 0.45 2.52
C PHE A 63 1.24 -0.01 1.45
N PHE A 64 0.07 -0.52 1.88
CA PHE A 64 -0.93 -1.07 0.96
C PHE A 64 -1.60 -0.01 0.08
N SER A 65 -1.87 1.18 0.63
CA SER A 65 -2.41 2.30 -0.15
C SER A 65 -1.33 2.96 -0.98
N ASP A 66 -0.11 3.09 -0.46
CA ASP A 66 1.00 3.71 -1.18
C ASP A 66 1.28 2.98 -2.49
N VAL A 67 1.33 1.65 -2.49
CA VAL A 67 1.56 0.87 -3.72
C VAL A 67 0.44 1.08 -4.75
N GLN A 68 -0.82 1.03 -4.32
CA GLN A 68 -1.97 1.18 -5.22
C GLN A 68 -2.13 2.62 -5.74
N ALA A 69 -1.89 3.62 -4.91
CA ALA A 69 -2.08 5.02 -5.26
C ALA A 69 -0.89 5.62 -6.02
N ARG A 70 0.32 5.14 -5.75
CA ARG A 70 1.53 5.64 -6.43
C ARG A 70 1.93 4.79 -7.63
N GLY A 71 1.46 3.54 -7.71
CA GLY A 71 1.82 2.61 -8.77
C GLY A 71 3.24 2.03 -8.66
N TYR A 72 3.88 2.12 -7.50
CA TYR A 72 5.21 1.54 -7.26
C TYR A 72 5.44 1.23 -5.78
N TYR A 73 6.41 0.37 -5.50
CA TYR A 73 6.84 0.05 -4.14
C TYR A 73 7.66 1.19 -3.52
N PRO A 74 7.23 1.80 -2.40
CA PRO A 74 7.99 2.86 -1.74
C PRO A 74 9.42 2.45 -1.37
N ALA A 75 10.35 3.41 -1.33
CA ALA A 75 11.76 3.14 -1.05
C ALA A 75 12.03 2.40 0.28
N TYR A 76 11.17 2.57 1.29
CA TYR A 76 11.29 1.88 2.57
C TYR A 76 10.88 0.40 2.51
N THR A 77 10.21 -0.03 1.44
CA THR A 77 9.64 -1.38 1.32
C THR A 77 10.73 -2.45 1.32
N GLN A 78 11.86 -2.21 0.64
CA GLN A 78 12.96 -3.17 0.60
C GLN A 78 13.44 -3.51 2.01
N ARG A 79 13.80 -2.48 2.79
CA ARG A 79 14.22 -2.65 4.18
C ARG A 79 13.15 -3.32 5.04
N MET A 80 11.88 -2.92 4.88
CA MET A 80 10.75 -3.51 5.60
C MET A 80 10.62 -5.01 5.31
N PHE A 81 10.82 -5.44 4.06
CA PHE A 81 10.77 -6.86 3.69
C PHE A 81 11.97 -7.65 4.19
N GLU A 82 13.17 -7.07 4.12
CA GLU A 82 14.38 -7.67 4.69
C GLU A 82 14.21 -7.93 6.20
N GLU A 83 13.74 -6.94 6.96
CA GLU A 83 13.46 -7.05 8.40
C GLU A 83 12.39 -8.12 8.72
N LYS A 84 11.45 -8.35 7.80
CA LYS A 84 10.37 -9.33 7.94
C LYS A 84 10.71 -10.71 7.37
N GLY A 85 11.89 -10.88 6.75
CA GLY A 85 12.25 -12.11 6.02
C GLY A 85 11.32 -12.42 4.84
N VAL A 86 10.81 -11.39 4.18
CA VAL A 86 9.93 -11.50 3.01
C VAL A 86 10.76 -11.36 1.74
N ASN A 87 10.65 -12.32 0.84
CA ASN A 87 11.19 -12.25 -0.52
C ASN A 87 10.01 -12.23 -1.50
N LEU A 88 9.68 -11.04 -2.00
CA LEU A 88 8.54 -10.87 -2.88
C LEU A 88 8.86 -11.40 -4.28
N LYS A 89 8.03 -12.30 -4.80
CA LYS A 89 8.10 -12.70 -6.21
C LYS A 89 7.32 -11.68 -7.03
N ILE A 90 8.06 -10.91 -7.84
CA ILE A 90 7.55 -9.95 -8.81
C ILE A 90 7.81 -10.56 -10.19
N GLU A 91 6.77 -10.76 -10.98
CA GLU A 91 6.88 -11.31 -12.33
C GLU A 91 7.20 -10.20 -13.35
N VAL A 92 7.69 -10.61 -14.52
CA VAL A 92 7.96 -9.66 -15.61
C VAL A 92 6.65 -8.98 -16.03
N GLY A 93 6.62 -7.65 -16.00
CA GLY A 93 5.45 -6.84 -16.36
C GLY A 93 4.66 -6.31 -15.16
N ASP A 94 4.88 -6.81 -13.95
CA ASP A 94 4.09 -6.41 -12.77
C ASP A 94 4.33 -4.96 -12.39
N GLU A 95 5.58 -4.50 -12.42
CA GLU A 95 5.92 -3.10 -12.10
C GLU A 95 5.34 -2.14 -13.13
N GLU A 96 5.36 -2.51 -14.42
CA GLU A 96 4.75 -1.73 -15.50
C GLU A 96 3.24 -1.65 -15.36
N ILE A 97 2.58 -2.74 -14.95
CA ILE A 97 1.13 -2.75 -14.69
C ILE A 97 0.80 -1.81 -13.54
N LEU A 98 1.52 -1.88 -12.42
CA LEU A 98 1.29 -0.99 -11.27
C LEU A 98 1.47 0.48 -11.65
N ALA A 99 2.54 0.81 -12.37
CA ALA A 99 2.85 2.18 -12.75
C ALA A 99 1.84 2.75 -13.75
N ALA A 100 1.30 1.90 -14.64
CA ALA A 100 0.36 2.33 -15.67
C ALA A 100 -1.06 2.58 -15.14
N TYR A 101 -1.48 1.89 -14.08
CA TYR A 101 -2.87 1.93 -13.59
C TYR A 101 -2.98 2.12 -12.07
N PRO A 102 -2.47 3.23 -11.51
CA PRO A 102 -2.72 3.60 -10.13
C PRO A 102 -4.20 3.96 -9.92
N VAL A 103 -4.68 3.86 -8.68
CA VAL A 103 -6.06 4.25 -8.34
C VAL A 103 -6.26 5.77 -8.41
N ASP A 104 -7.47 6.19 -8.77
CA ASP A 104 -7.86 7.60 -8.93
C ASP A 104 -8.08 8.32 -7.59
N PHE A 105 -8.47 7.58 -6.55
CA PHE A 105 -8.67 8.11 -5.21
C PHE A 105 -8.40 7.07 -4.13
N VAL A 106 -8.11 7.55 -2.91
CA VAL A 106 -7.99 6.70 -1.72
C VAL A 106 -9.24 6.90 -0.87
N SER A 107 -10.00 5.84 -0.67
CA SER A 107 -11.07 5.79 0.31
C SER A 107 -10.59 5.12 1.59
N PHE A 108 -11.20 5.47 2.72
CA PHE A 108 -10.82 4.90 4.00
C PHE A 108 -11.99 4.78 4.97
N SER A 109 -11.94 3.76 5.82
CA SER A 109 -12.73 3.73 7.05
C SER A 109 -11.89 4.28 8.19
N TYR A 110 -12.51 5.10 9.05
CA TYR A 110 -11.87 5.69 10.20
C TYR A 110 -12.77 5.53 11.43
N TYR A 111 -12.21 4.91 12.47
CA TYR A 111 -12.91 4.70 13.73
C TYR A 111 -12.28 5.51 14.86
N MET A 112 -10.95 5.49 14.97
CA MET A 112 -10.21 6.14 16.03
C MET A 112 -8.74 6.35 15.66
N SER A 113 -8.06 7.23 16.39
CA SER A 113 -6.60 7.30 16.45
C SER A 113 -6.05 6.31 17.48
N SER A 114 -4.76 5.97 17.39
CA SER A 114 -4.03 5.25 18.44
C SER A 114 -2.75 5.97 18.80
N ALA A 115 -2.38 5.92 20.08
CA ALA A 115 -1.02 6.19 20.53
C ALA A 115 -0.20 4.89 20.56
#